data_AF-A0A7X2TLZ1-F1
#
_entry.id   AF-A0A7X2TLZ1-F1
#
_cell.length_a   1.000
_cell.length_b   1.000
_cell.length_c   1.000
_cell.angle_alpha   90.00
_cell.angle_beta   90.00
_cell.angle_gamma   90.00
#
_symmetry.space_group_name_H-M   'P 1'
#
loop_
_entity.id
_entity.type
_entity.pdbx_description
1 polymer ?
#
loop_
_entity_poly.entity_id
_entity_poly.type
_entity_poly.pdbx_seq_one_letter_code
_entity_poly.pdbx_strand_id
1 'polypeptide(L)'
;MEQEIFAAKLGELKKQQDEFMGCLDRFQSADTDSIDQYLRHLNDEYQQNTDFLENSIREGRSPAIVALSEAQLTYYRHMRDILKDKLPECMDSGNREQDLAEAVSLYAEYAIDFASQAIRHALMVSLKAIDLQNSYDPSNNII
;
A
#
# COMPACT_ATOMS: atom_id res chain seq x y z
N MET A 1 -10.44 13.14 -19.23
CA MET A 1 -9.27 13.62 -18.47
C MET A 1 -9.18 13.01 -17.06
N GLU A 2 -10.09 13.26 -16.11
CA GLU A 2 -9.97 12.66 -14.76
C GLU A 2 -10.34 11.17 -14.68
N GLN A 3 -11.36 10.73 -15.43
CA GLN A 3 -11.69 9.30 -15.55
C GLN A 3 -10.53 8.47 -16.16
N GLU A 4 -9.74 9.07 -17.05
CA GLU A 4 -8.55 8.43 -17.64
C GLU A 4 -7.42 8.27 -16.61
N ILE A 5 -7.28 9.22 -15.67
CA ILE A 5 -6.29 9.14 -14.57
C ILE A 5 -6.67 8.02 -13.61
N PHE A 6 -7.95 7.88 -13.23
CA PHE A 6 -8.40 6.80 -12.35
C PHE A 6 -8.23 5.42 -13.03
N ALA A 7 -8.59 5.30 -14.31
CA ALA A 7 -8.40 4.07 -15.07
C ALA A 7 -6.91 3.69 -15.19
N ALA A 8 -6.03 4.66 -15.43
CA ALA A 8 -4.59 4.42 -15.47
C ALA A 8 -4.04 3.92 -14.12
N LYS A 9 -4.42 4.57 -13.01
CA LYS A 9 -4.00 4.14 -11.66
C LYS A 9 -4.51 2.76 -11.29
N LEU A 10 -5.74 2.41 -11.67
CA LEU A 10 -6.28 1.07 -11.47
C LEU A 10 -5.57 0.02 -12.35
N GLY A 11 -5.17 0.40 -13.57
CA GLY A 11 -4.37 -0.45 -14.45
C GLY A 11 -2.98 -0.76 -13.86
N GLU A 12 -2.31 0.24 -13.30
CA GLU A 12 -1.03 0.07 -12.59
C GLU A 12 -1.18 -0.84 -11.36
N LEU A 13 -2.23 -0.64 -10.57
CA LEU A 13 -2.52 -1.48 -9.41
C LEU A 13 -2.78 -2.94 -9.80
N LYS A 14 -3.51 -3.17 -10.89
CA LYS A 14 -3.70 -4.52 -11.44
C LYS A 14 -2.38 -5.16 -11.84
N LYS A 15 -1.49 -4.41 -12.50
CA LYS A 15 -0.16 -4.91 -12.88
C LYS A 15 0.65 -5.33 -11.65
N GLN A 16 0.64 -4.52 -10.60
CA GLN A 16 1.30 -4.84 -9.33
C GLN A 16 0.72 -6.11 -8.68
N GLN A 17 -0.60 -6.31 -8.75
CA GLN A 17 -1.23 -7.53 -8.24
C GLN A 17 -0.82 -8.78 -9.03
N ASP A 18 -0.77 -8.68 -10.37
CA ASP A 18 -0.35 -9.77 -11.23
C ASP A 18 1.14 -10.12 -10.97
N GLU A 19 2.00 -9.12 -10.73
CA GLU A 19 3.41 -9.29 -10.32
C GLU A 19 3.54 -9.95 -8.95
N PHE A 20 2.75 -9.52 -7.96
CA PHE A 20 2.71 -10.11 -6.62
C PHE A 20 2.32 -11.59 -6.65
N MET A 21 1.29 -11.96 -7.41
CA MET A 21 0.90 -13.36 -7.58
C MET A 21 2.01 -14.19 -8.24
N GLY A 22 2.59 -13.67 -9.32
CA GLY A 22 3.71 -14.35 -10.00
C GLY A 22 4.95 -14.51 -9.11
N CYS A 23 5.15 -13.60 -8.16
CA CYS A 23 6.20 -13.71 -7.15
C CYS A 23 5.93 -14.87 -6.18
N LEU A 24 4.74 -14.93 -5.57
CA LEU A 24 4.40 -16.00 -4.64
C LEU A 24 4.56 -17.39 -5.26
N ASP A 25 4.16 -17.57 -6.51
CA ASP A 25 4.34 -18.85 -7.23
C ASP A 25 5.83 -19.19 -7.46
N ARG A 26 6.66 -18.19 -7.77
CA ARG A 26 8.11 -18.40 -7.99
C ARG A 26 8.85 -18.76 -6.70
N PHE A 27 8.51 -18.13 -5.59
CA PHE A 27 9.25 -18.30 -4.33
C PHE A 27 8.76 -19.48 -3.47
N GLN A 28 7.72 -20.20 -3.87
CA GLN A 28 7.30 -21.45 -3.21
C GLN A 28 8.40 -22.54 -3.17
N SER A 29 9.36 -22.49 -4.09
CA SER A 29 10.48 -23.45 -4.20
C SER A 29 11.85 -22.81 -4.41
N ALA A 30 11.95 -21.49 -4.19
CA ALA A 30 13.19 -20.76 -4.37
C ALA A 30 14.16 -20.99 -3.20
N ASP A 31 15.45 -20.78 -3.46
CA ASP A 31 16.48 -20.75 -2.43
C ASP A 31 16.45 -19.44 -1.62
N THR A 32 17.09 -19.46 -0.44
CA THR A 32 17.12 -18.33 0.49
C THR A 32 17.80 -17.08 -0.09
N ASP A 33 18.85 -17.23 -0.92
CA ASP A 33 19.59 -16.09 -1.48
C ASP A 33 18.72 -15.31 -2.49
N SER A 34 17.93 -16.04 -3.29
CA SER A 34 16.96 -15.47 -4.21
C SER A 34 15.87 -14.68 -3.49
N ILE A 35 15.38 -15.19 -2.35
CA ILE A 35 14.39 -14.51 -1.49
C ILE A 35 14.99 -13.22 -0.92
N ASP A 36 16.20 -13.29 -0.37
CA ASP A 36 16.88 -12.14 0.23
C ASP A 36 17.15 -11.02 -0.78
N GLN A 37 17.55 -11.37 -2.01
CA GLN A 37 17.75 -10.38 -3.07
C GLN A 37 16.44 -9.66 -3.41
N TYR A 38 15.34 -10.40 -3.52
CA TYR A 38 14.05 -9.82 -3.83
C TYR A 38 13.49 -8.96 -2.69
N LEU A 39 13.67 -9.39 -1.44
CA LEU A 39 13.32 -8.59 -0.26
C LEU A 39 14.09 -7.26 -0.22
N ARG A 40 15.39 -7.26 -0.54
CA ARG A 40 16.17 -6.02 -0.66
C ARG A 40 15.58 -5.08 -1.70
N HIS A 41 15.24 -5.59 -2.88
CA HIS A 41 14.63 -4.79 -3.93
C HIS A 41 13.29 -4.17 -3.50
N LEU A 42 12.39 -4.95 -2.89
CA LEU A 42 11.12 -4.44 -2.37
C LEU A 42 11.32 -3.39 -1.27
N ASN A 43 12.31 -3.59 -0.39
CA ASN A 43 12.62 -2.63 0.66
C ASN A 43 13.16 -1.31 0.09
N ASP A 44 13.94 -1.35 -0.99
CA ASP A 44 14.40 -0.14 -1.69
C ASP A 44 13.23 0.64 -2.31
N GLU A 45 12.29 -0.05 -2.96
CA GLU A 45 11.07 0.60 -3.50
C GLU A 45 10.21 1.22 -2.40
N TYR A 46 10.06 0.51 -1.27
CA TYR A 46 9.34 1.01 -0.11
C TYR A 46 10.02 2.26 0.50
N GLN A 47 11.35 2.26 0.56
CA GLN A 47 12.11 3.41 1.04
C GLN A 47 11.98 4.61 0.10
N GLN A 48 12.06 4.40 -1.22
CA GLN A 48 11.87 5.47 -2.20
C GLN A 48 10.48 6.12 -2.09
N ASN A 49 9.44 5.33 -1.85
CA ASN A 49 8.09 5.86 -1.64
C ASN A 49 8.00 6.67 -0.32
N THR A 50 8.67 6.21 0.73
CA THR A 50 8.76 6.94 2.00
C THR A 50 9.45 8.29 1.81
N ASP A 51 10.59 8.31 1.11
CA ASP A 51 11.34 9.53 0.79
C ASP A 51 10.49 10.50 -0.07
N PHE A 52 9.71 9.98 -1.01
CA PHE A 52 8.78 10.77 -1.80
C PHE A 52 7.71 11.45 -0.94
N LEU A 53 7.13 10.74 0.03
CA LEU A 53 6.15 11.31 0.96
C LEU A 53 6.78 12.38 1.85
N GLU A 54 7.98 12.13 2.37
CA GLU A 54 8.71 13.11 3.19
C GLU A 54 9.04 14.38 2.41
N ASN A 55 9.48 14.24 1.15
CA ASN A 55 9.71 15.39 0.27
C ASN A 55 8.40 16.12 -0.06
N SER A 56 7.30 15.40 -0.28
CA SER A 56 5.98 15.99 -0.52
C SER A 56 5.48 16.82 0.67
N ILE A 57 5.79 16.40 1.89
CA ILE A 57 5.47 17.14 3.12
C ILE A 57 6.34 18.40 3.22
N ARG A 58 7.64 18.27 2.97
CA ARG A 58 8.60 19.37 3.10
C ARG A 58 8.43 20.47 2.04
N GLU A 59 8.15 20.07 0.80
CA GLU A 59 8.19 20.94 -0.38
C GLU A 59 6.81 21.17 -1.01
N GLY A 60 5.76 20.54 -0.45
CA GLY A 60 4.40 20.60 -0.97
C GLY A 60 3.84 22.01 -1.01
N ARG A 61 3.42 22.45 -2.20
CA ARG A 61 2.78 23.76 -2.40
C ARG A 61 1.28 23.77 -2.08
N SER A 62 0.66 22.59 -2.04
CA SER A 62 -0.77 22.42 -1.75
C SER A 62 -0.94 21.86 -0.33
N PRO A 63 -1.70 22.54 0.55
CA PRO A 63 -2.02 22.01 1.88
C PRO A 63 -2.69 20.64 1.83
N ALA A 64 -3.47 20.35 0.77
CA ALA A 64 -4.11 19.06 0.59
C ALA A 64 -3.08 17.94 0.30
N ILE A 65 -2.05 18.23 -0.50
CA ILE A 65 -0.98 17.25 -0.78
C ILE A 65 -0.19 16.96 0.50
N VAL A 66 0.17 18.00 1.26
CA VAL A 66 0.88 17.84 2.53
C VAL A 66 0.08 16.97 3.50
N ALA A 67 -1.20 17.30 3.72
CA ALA A 67 -2.06 16.56 4.65
C ALA A 67 -2.24 15.07 4.25
N LEU A 68 -2.41 14.80 2.95
CA LEU A 68 -2.52 13.41 2.45
C LEU A 68 -1.20 12.65 2.60
N SER A 69 -0.07 13.28 2.30
CA SER A 69 1.25 12.68 2.47
C SER A 69 1.58 12.41 3.95
N GLU A 70 1.23 13.32 4.86
CA GLU A 70 1.38 13.12 6.31
C GLU A 70 0.56 11.94 6.82
N ALA A 71 -0.71 11.82 6.40
CA ALA A 71 -1.57 10.72 6.79
C ALA A 71 -1.00 9.37 6.34
N GLN A 72 -0.55 9.29 5.08
CA GLN A 72 0.03 8.07 4.52
C GLN A 72 1.35 7.70 5.20
N LEU A 73 2.24 8.67 5.45
CA LEU A 73 3.50 8.44 6.13
C LEU A 73 3.32 8.01 7.59
N THR A 74 2.33 8.60 8.28
CA THR A 74 1.98 8.23 9.65
C THR A 74 1.52 6.78 9.72
N TYR A 75 0.64 6.36 8.81
CA TYR A 75 0.20 4.98 8.70
C TYR A 75 1.39 4.03 8.50
N TYR A 76 2.26 4.31 7.53
CA TYR A 76 3.41 3.45 7.23
C TYR A 76 4.37 3.28 8.40
N ARG A 77 4.72 4.39 9.08
CA ARG A 77 5.59 4.33 10.25
C ARG A 77 4.94 3.53 11.37
N HIS A 78 3.66 3.78 11.65
CA HIS A 78 2.95 3.07 12.70
C HIS A 78 2.87 1.55 12.45
N MET A 79 2.56 1.14 11.21
CA MET A 79 2.52 -0.27 10.85
C MET A 79 3.89 -0.94 10.96
N ARG A 80 4.95 -0.26 10.53
CA ARG A 80 6.33 -0.75 10.68
C ARG A 80 6.73 -0.94 12.14
N ASP A 81 6.31 -0.03 13.03
CA ASP A 81 6.64 -0.12 14.45
C ASP A 81 5.85 -1.27 15.12
N ILE A 82 4.59 -1.51 14.73
CA ILE A 82 3.83 -2.70 15.16
C ILE A 82 4.56 -3.97 14.75
N LEU A 83 5.02 -4.01 13.50
CA LEU A 83 5.72 -5.14 12.90
C LEU A 83 7.02 -5.52 13.60
N LYS A 84 7.90 -4.54 13.80
CA LYS A 84 9.25 -4.80 14.32
C LYS A 84 9.25 -5.08 15.81
N ASP A 85 8.40 -4.36 16.54
CA ASP A 85 8.55 -4.28 17.99
C ASP A 85 7.40 -4.98 18.72
N LYS A 86 6.15 -4.82 18.28
CA LYS A 86 4.98 -5.24 19.09
C LYS A 86 4.48 -6.64 18.79
N LEU A 87 4.44 -7.03 17.52
CA LEU A 87 3.86 -8.30 17.11
C LEU A 87 4.64 -9.52 17.64
N PRO A 88 6.00 -9.52 17.62
CA PRO A 88 6.78 -10.61 18.20
C PRO A 88 6.64 -10.72 19.73
N GLU A 89 6.39 -9.60 20.43
CA GLU A 89 6.17 -9.60 21.89
C GLU A 89 4.84 -10.23 22.32
N CYS A 90 3.90 -10.37 21.38
CA CYS A 90 2.57 -10.95 21.61
C CYS A 90 2.56 -12.47 21.44
N MET A 91 3.68 -13.08 21.05
CA MET A 91 3.84 -14.53 20.86
C MET A 91 4.53 -15.14 22.08
N ASP A 92 4.07 -16.31 22.52
CA ASP A 92 4.60 -17.00 23.71
C ASP A 92 4.64 -18.53 23.46
N SER A 93 5.39 -18.95 22.45
CA SER A 93 5.65 -20.38 22.20
C SER A 93 6.87 -20.91 22.97
N GLY A 94 7.65 -20.04 23.61
CA GLY A 94 8.93 -20.37 24.23
C GLY A 94 10.07 -20.58 23.23
N ASN A 95 9.82 -20.39 21.92
CA ASN A 95 10.82 -20.43 20.86
C ASN A 95 10.75 -19.17 20.00
N ARG A 96 11.78 -18.33 20.11
CA ARG A 96 11.87 -17.03 19.44
C ARG A 96 11.79 -17.11 17.90
N GLU A 97 12.32 -18.16 17.28
CA GLU A 97 12.28 -18.31 15.81
C GLU A 97 10.87 -18.67 15.34
N GLN A 98 10.18 -19.51 16.09
CA GLN A 98 8.79 -19.90 15.82
C GLN A 98 7.85 -18.70 16.05
N ASP A 99 8.03 -17.98 17.15
CA ASP A 99 7.28 -16.76 17.47
C ASP A 99 7.43 -15.71 16.35
N LEU A 100 8.64 -15.52 15.82
CA LEU A 100 8.90 -14.60 14.73
C LEU A 100 8.23 -15.05 13.42
N ALA A 101 8.32 -16.34 13.08
CA ALA A 101 7.70 -16.88 11.87
C ALA A 101 6.16 -16.76 11.92
N GLU A 102 5.56 -17.02 13.07
CA GLU A 102 4.11 -16.89 13.28
C GLU A 102 3.68 -15.42 13.19
N ALA A 103 4.41 -14.50 13.83
CA ALA A 103 4.14 -13.07 13.76
C ALA A 103 4.21 -12.54 12.32
N VAL A 104 5.27 -12.89 11.56
CA VAL A 104 5.41 -12.47 10.16
C VAL A 104 4.28 -13.05 9.29
N SER A 105 3.87 -14.29 9.53
CA SER A 105 2.77 -14.92 8.79
C SER A 105 1.43 -14.22 9.04
N LEU A 106 1.09 -13.98 10.31
CA LEU A 106 -0.13 -13.25 10.68
C LEU A 106 -0.14 -11.85 10.08
N TYR A 107 1.00 -11.17 10.07
CA TYR A 107 1.09 -9.86 9.46
C TYR A 107 0.90 -9.90 7.94
N ALA A 108 1.49 -10.88 7.26
CA ALA A 108 1.33 -11.02 5.81
C ALA A 108 -0.15 -11.17 5.44
N GLU A 109 -0.92 -11.95 6.21
CA GLU A 109 -2.37 -12.07 6.07
C GLU A 109 -3.07 -10.72 6.27
N TYR A 110 -2.79 -10.03 7.38
CA TYR A 110 -3.36 -8.71 7.65
C TYR A 110 -3.04 -7.69 6.55
N ALA A 111 -1.82 -7.69 6.02
CA ALA A 111 -1.41 -6.77 4.96
C ALA A 111 -2.18 -7.00 3.65
N ILE A 112 -2.47 -8.26 3.31
CA ILE A 112 -3.29 -8.62 2.16
C ILE A 112 -4.74 -8.16 2.35
N ASP A 113 -5.30 -8.40 3.53
CA ASP A 113 -6.66 -7.94 3.88
C ASP A 113 -6.76 -6.41 3.83
N PHE A 114 -5.76 -5.71 4.36
CA PHE A 114 -5.69 -4.26 4.29
C PHE A 114 -5.60 -3.76 2.86
N ALA A 115 -4.78 -4.38 1.99
CA ALA A 115 -4.70 -4.02 0.59
C ALA A 115 -6.06 -4.15 -0.12
N SER A 116 -6.81 -5.23 0.18
CA SER A 116 -8.18 -5.42 -0.30
C SER A 116 -9.13 -4.30 0.15
N GLN A 117 -9.03 -3.88 1.41
CA GLN A 117 -9.82 -2.76 1.94
C GLN A 117 -9.42 -1.42 1.31
N ALA A 118 -8.12 -1.19 1.10
CA ALA A 118 -7.61 0.03 0.48
C ALA A 118 -8.08 0.16 -0.98
N ILE A 119 -8.13 -0.93 -1.74
CA ILE A 119 -8.70 -0.96 -3.11
C ILE A 119 -10.17 -0.54 -3.08
N ARG A 120 -10.97 -1.08 -2.16
CA ARG A 120 -12.39 -0.74 -2.02
C ARG A 120 -12.57 0.74 -1.66
N HIS A 121 -11.74 1.24 -0.75
CA HIS A 121 -11.76 2.65 -0.37
C HIS A 121 -11.38 3.57 -1.55
N ALA A 122 -10.34 3.21 -2.32
CA ALA A 122 -9.95 3.95 -3.51
C ALA A 122 -11.08 4.01 -4.56
N LEU A 123 -11.78 2.89 -4.78
CA LEU A 123 -12.95 2.86 -5.66
C LEU A 123 -14.07 3.78 -5.16
N MET A 124 -14.41 3.71 -3.87
CA MET A 124 -15.45 4.55 -3.28
C MET A 124 -15.14 6.05 -3.46
N VAL A 125 -13.91 6.49 -3.18
CA VAL A 125 -13.51 7.90 -3.33
C VAL A 125 -13.49 8.31 -4.81
N SER A 126 -13.05 7.41 -5.71
CA SER A 126 -13.05 7.68 -7.16
C SER A 126 -14.48 7.85 -7.70
N LEU A 127 -15.42 7.00 -7.30
CA LEU A 127 -16.83 7.12 -7.67
C LEU A 127 -17.44 8.42 -7.15
N LYS A 128 -17.11 8.81 -5.91
CA LYS A 128 -17.54 10.10 -5.35
C LYS A 128 -16.97 11.30 -6.13
N ALA A 129 -15.73 11.20 -6.58
CA ALA A 129 -15.12 12.25 -7.42
C ALA A 129 -15.85 12.37 -8.77
N ILE A 130 -16.15 11.23 -9.43
CA ILE A 130 -16.89 11.19 -10.69
C ILE A 130 -18.30 11.78 -10.53
N ASP A 131 -19.03 11.40 -9.47
CA ASP A 131 -20.37 11.88 -9.19
C ASP A 131 -20.42 13.41 -9.01
N LEU A 132 -19.46 13.94 -8.24
CA LEU A 132 -19.33 15.39 -8.06
C LEU A 132 -19.01 16.08 -9.38
N GLN A 133 -18.08 15.56 -10.19
CA GLN A 133 -17.76 16.14 -11.50
C GLN A 133 -18.96 16.20 -12.42
N ASN A 134 -19.74 15.12 -12.50
CA ASN A 134 -20.95 15.06 -13.31
C ASN A 134 -22.02 16.05 -12.83
N SER A 135 -22.06 16.34 -11.53
CA SER A 135 -22.98 17.31 -10.93
C SER A 135 -22.57 18.77 -11.21
N TYR A 136 -21.28 19.01 -11.46
CA TYR A 136 -20.74 20.34 -11.78
C TYR A 136 -20.57 20.61 -13.28
N ASP A 137 -20.88 19.66 -14.17
CA ASP A 137 -20.88 19.87 -15.62
C ASP A 137 -22.20 20.58 -16.05
N PRO A 138 -22.16 21.88 -16.42
CA PRO A 138 -23.35 22.63 -16.82
C PRO A 138 -24.01 22.08 -18.10
N SER A 139 -23.32 21.19 -18.83
CA SER A 139 -23.84 20.51 -20.03
C SER A 139 -24.89 19.44 -19.71
N ASN A 140 -24.93 18.95 -18.46
CA ASN A 140 -25.80 17.87 -18.02
C ASN A 140 -27.12 18.36 -17.37
N ASN A 141 -27.29 19.69 -17.25
CA ASN A 141 -28.48 20.35 -16.67
C ASN A 141 -29.36 21.05 -17.72
N ILE A 142 -29.20 20.72 -19.01
CA ILE A 142 -30.11 21.17 -20.07
C ILE A 142 -30.92 19.98 -20.56
N ILE A 143 -31.96 19.62 -19.80
CA ILE A 143 -33.19 18.98 -20.32
C ILE A 143 -34.39 19.61 -19.59
#